data_AF-A0A067MZ19-F1
#
_entry.id   AF-A0A067MZ19-F1
#
_cell.length_a   1.000
_cell.length_b   1.000
_cell.length_c   1.000
_cell.angle_alpha   90.00
_cell.angle_beta   90.00
_cell.angle_gamma   90.00
#
_symmetry.space_group_name_H-M   'P 1'
#
loop_
_entity.id
_entity.type
_entity.pdbx_description
1 polymer ?
#
loop_
_entity_poly.entity_id
_entity_poly.type
_entity_poly.pdbx_seq_one_letter_code
_entity_poly.pdbx_strand_id
1 'polypeptide(L)'
;MSAIRYKTAPQGRTHIASLDQHITEYFSATATATSTLNRGDVIELQGPAGSGKTQLLYFWAMMTLLPPELMISCAGIRERVSLDGMDQAVVVCDCDGRWSMRRLKLVMETYIYSRLSTVFDGQRGHFDPPISAVITKALQNLHIFRPNSSLSLAATLATLPSHHATHLPDTEIGALMIDSLSAFYWPNKWRAEESAADRKRRGDTLGPDPHANPLRHVLAAIQHLRVTLGIVTYLTTWGLTLLEDPSAPTPVPANTSMNTDEMQVDPYPVPTPIQGPPYF
;
A
#
# COMPACT_ATOMS: atom_id res chain seq x y z
N MET A 1 -12.14 -22.65 -15.99
CA MET A 1 -12.62 -21.28 -15.68
C MET A 1 -13.57 -21.39 -14.49
N SER A 2 -13.07 -21.23 -13.26
CA SER A 2 -13.93 -21.16 -12.08
C SER A 2 -14.37 -19.71 -11.94
N ALA A 3 -15.67 -19.45 -12.06
CA ALA A 3 -16.22 -18.13 -11.87
C ALA A 3 -16.05 -17.75 -10.39
N ILE A 4 -15.19 -16.76 -10.12
CA ILE A 4 -15.02 -16.17 -8.79
C ILE A 4 -16.39 -15.61 -8.40
N ARG A 5 -17.07 -16.26 -7.46
CA ARG A 5 -18.28 -15.72 -6.85
C ARG A 5 -17.86 -14.58 -5.94
N TYR A 6 -17.98 -13.37 -6.46
CA TYR A 6 -17.87 -12.12 -5.70
C TYR A 6 -19.00 -12.08 -4.66
N LYS A 7 -18.77 -12.61 -3.45
CA LYS A 7 -19.75 -12.67 -2.36
C LYS A 7 -19.96 -11.30 -1.72
N THR A 8 -19.01 -10.38 -1.82
CA THR A 8 -19.09 -9.06 -1.18
C THR A 8 -18.68 -7.97 -2.17
N ALA A 9 -19.67 -7.29 -2.74
CA ALA A 9 -19.47 -6.01 -3.41
C ALA A 9 -20.49 -5.04 -2.81
N PRO A 10 -20.11 -3.83 -2.39
CA PRO A 10 -18.76 -3.22 -2.37
C PRO A 10 -17.96 -3.46 -1.05
N GLN A 11 -16.70 -3.02 -0.96
CA GLN A 11 -15.83 -3.15 0.25
C GLN A 11 -16.33 -2.33 1.45
N GLY A 12 -17.23 -1.37 1.22
CA GLY A 12 -17.79 -0.55 2.28
C GLY A 12 -17.05 0.78 2.43
N ARG A 13 -16.85 1.21 3.67
CA ARG A 13 -16.29 2.53 4.01
C ARG A 13 -14.80 2.42 4.33
N THR A 14 -14.08 3.53 4.33
CA THR A 14 -12.67 3.57 4.76
C THR A 14 -12.49 3.43 6.28
N HIS A 15 -13.60 3.44 7.04
CA HIS A 15 -13.68 3.52 8.50
C HIS A 15 -13.07 4.81 9.09
N ILE A 16 -12.90 5.83 8.26
CA ILE A 16 -12.45 7.16 8.64
C ILE A 16 -13.48 8.15 8.13
N ALA A 17 -14.36 8.62 9.01
CA ALA A 17 -15.53 9.42 8.63
C ALA A 17 -15.17 10.67 7.81
N SER A 18 -14.10 11.37 8.16
CA SER A 18 -13.63 12.54 7.41
C SER A 18 -13.12 12.20 6.01
N LEU A 19 -12.46 11.05 5.85
CA LEU A 19 -12.01 10.57 4.54
C LEU A 19 -13.20 10.10 3.70
N ASP A 20 -14.16 9.40 4.31
CA ASP A 20 -15.39 8.97 3.64
C ASP A 20 -16.21 10.16 3.14
N GLN A 21 -16.33 11.21 3.96
CA GLN A 21 -16.96 12.46 3.57
C GLN A 21 -16.22 13.10 2.39
N HIS A 22 -14.89 13.20 2.46
CA HIS A 22 -14.08 13.76 1.39
C HIS A 22 -14.23 12.98 0.08
N ILE A 23 -14.24 11.64 0.14
CA ILE A 23 -14.44 10.79 -1.04
C ILE A 23 -15.83 11.03 -1.64
N THR A 24 -16.86 11.11 -0.80
CA THR A 24 -18.24 11.33 -1.26
C THR A 24 -18.41 12.70 -1.92
N GLU A 25 -17.78 13.73 -1.38
CA GLU A 25 -17.86 15.10 -1.89
C GLU A 25 -17.13 15.26 -3.23
N TYR A 26 -15.91 14.73 -3.35
CA TYR A 26 -15.04 14.98 -4.50
C TYR A 26 -15.06 13.88 -5.56
N PHE A 27 -15.47 12.66 -5.19
CA PHE A 27 -15.56 11.50 -6.07
C PHE A 27 -16.98 10.91 -6.04
N SER A 28 -17.99 11.77 -6.13
CA SER A 28 -19.41 11.40 -6.10
C SER A 28 -19.83 10.39 -7.19
N ALA A 29 -19.07 10.28 -8.28
CA ALA A 29 -19.29 9.27 -9.31
C ALA A 29 -18.89 7.84 -8.87
N THR A 30 -18.01 7.71 -7.87
CA THR A 30 -17.59 6.42 -7.32
C THR A 30 -18.35 6.11 -6.03
N ALA A 31 -18.66 7.08 -5.18
CA ALA A 31 -19.38 6.80 -3.93
C ALA A 31 -20.81 6.29 -4.17
N THR A 32 -21.17 5.18 -3.51
CA THR A 32 -22.54 4.68 -3.41
C THR A 32 -23.10 5.00 -2.03
N ALA A 33 -24.43 4.93 -1.85
CA ALA A 33 -25.08 5.17 -0.55
C ALA A 33 -24.50 4.32 0.60
N THR A 34 -23.94 3.14 0.27
CA THR A 34 -23.43 2.16 1.23
C THR A 34 -21.91 2.04 1.26
N SER A 35 -21.17 2.72 0.35
CA SER A 35 -19.73 2.51 0.23
C SER A 35 -19.00 3.65 -0.47
N THR A 36 -17.84 4.01 0.07
CA THR A 36 -16.92 4.99 -0.49
C THR A 36 -15.79 4.34 -1.29
N LEU A 37 -15.61 3.02 -1.18
CA LEU A 37 -14.62 2.24 -1.92
C LEU A 37 -15.26 1.14 -2.76
N ASN A 38 -15.06 1.22 -4.07
CA ASN A 38 -15.55 0.25 -5.04
C ASN A 38 -14.49 -0.77 -5.45
N ARG A 39 -14.96 -1.86 -6.05
CA ARG A 39 -14.09 -2.86 -6.65
C ARG A 39 -13.18 -2.22 -7.68
N GLY A 40 -11.88 -2.52 -7.55
CA GLY A 40 -10.86 -2.00 -8.43
C GLY A 40 -10.50 -0.55 -8.16
N ASP A 41 -10.91 0.07 -7.06
CA ASP A 41 -10.39 1.41 -6.72
C ASP A 41 -8.89 1.36 -6.42
N VAL A 42 -8.20 2.43 -6.76
CA VAL A 42 -6.78 2.62 -6.48
C VAL A 42 -6.63 3.90 -5.68
N ILE A 43 -6.07 3.78 -4.49
CA ILE A 43 -5.85 4.89 -3.56
C ILE A 43 -4.35 5.09 -3.43
N GLU A 44 -3.87 6.24 -3.86
CA GLU A 44 -2.47 6.64 -3.68
C GLU A 44 -2.33 7.58 -2.49
N LEU A 45 -1.55 7.14 -1.50
CA LEU A 45 -1.16 7.92 -0.34
C LEU A 45 0.21 8.55 -0.61
N GLN A 46 0.22 9.87 -0.78
CA GLN A 46 1.44 10.64 -0.98
C GLN A 46 1.83 11.40 0.28
N GLY A 47 3.13 11.55 0.54
CA GLY A 47 3.63 12.41 1.59
C GLY A 47 5.08 12.10 2.00
N PRO A 48 5.70 12.92 2.86
CA PRO A 48 7.07 12.69 3.31
C PRO A 48 7.20 11.45 4.20
N ALA A 49 8.44 11.01 4.45
CA ALA A 49 8.70 9.96 5.42
C ALA A 49 8.11 10.33 6.79
N GLY A 50 7.51 9.36 7.49
CA GLY A 50 6.91 9.59 8.81
C GLY A 50 5.51 10.23 8.79
N SER A 51 4.93 10.57 7.63
CA SER A 51 3.59 11.18 7.53
C SER A 51 2.40 10.25 7.86
N GLY A 52 2.65 9.05 8.38
CA GLY A 52 1.61 8.10 8.79
C GLY A 52 1.07 7.16 7.71
N LYS A 53 1.57 7.19 6.47
CA LYS A 53 1.10 6.33 5.35
C LYS A 53 1.07 4.84 5.71
N THR A 54 2.20 4.28 6.15
CA THR A 54 2.29 2.88 6.58
C THR A 54 1.41 2.60 7.80
N GLN A 55 1.19 3.58 8.68
CA GLN A 55 0.26 3.41 9.81
C GLN A 55 -1.20 3.30 9.34
N LEU A 56 -1.57 4.09 8.34
CA LEU A 56 -2.88 4.01 7.70
C LEU A 56 -3.06 2.66 6.99
N LEU A 57 -2.01 2.13 6.34
CA LEU A 57 -2.04 0.76 5.80
C LEU A 57 -2.24 -0.30 6.90
N TYR A 58 -1.58 -0.20 8.05
CA TYR A 58 -1.84 -1.13 9.17
C TYR A 58 -3.31 -1.07 9.63
N PHE A 59 -3.89 0.12 9.68
CA PHE A 59 -5.30 0.29 10.04
C PHE A 59 -6.23 -0.41 9.03
N TRP A 60 -6.06 -0.15 7.73
CA TRP A 60 -6.87 -0.82 6.71
C TRP A 60 -6.62 -2.33 6.62
N ALA A 61 -5.38 -2.77 6.86
CA ALA A 61 -5.06 -4.20 6.90
C ALA A 61 -5.80 -4.87 8.06
N MET A 62 -5.79 -4.25 9.25
CA MET A 62 -6.56 -4.71 10.39
C MET A 62 -8.06 -4.79 10.07
N MET A 63 -8.67 -3.73 9.52
CA MET A 63 -10.10 -3.74 9.17
C MET A 63 -10.43 -4.82 8.13
N THR A 64 -9.52 -5.08 7.19
CA THR A 64 -9.72 -6.12 6.18
C THR A 64 -9.61 -7.53 6.77
N LEU A 65 -8.63 -7.76 7.65
CA LEU A 65 -8.30 -9.09 8.19
C LEU A 65 -9.22 -9.53 9.34
N LEU A 66 -9.68 -8.60 10.18
CA LEU A 66 -10.52 -8.94 11.32
C LEU A 66 -11.90 -9.42 10.85
N PRO A 67 -12.56 -10.33 11.60
CA PRO A 67 -13.93 -10.70 11.31
C PRO A 67 -14.88 -9.52 11.59
N PRO A 68 -16.08 -9.49 10.98
CA PRO A 68 -17.08 -8.46 11.26
C PRO A 68 -17.55 -8.47 12.72
N GLU A 69 -17.68 -9.66 13.29
CA GLU A 69 -18.15 -9.87 14.65
C GLU A 69 -17.27 -10.91 15.36
N LEU A 70 -17.09 -10.72 16.67
CA LEU A 70 -16.38 -11.64 17.54
C LEU A 70 -17.31 -12.13 18.65
N MET A 71 -17.57 -13.44 18.68
CA MET A 71 -18.19 -14.08 19.84
C MET A 71 -17.12 -14.31 20.89
N ILE A 72 -17.30 -13.73 22.08
CA ILE A 72 -16.30 -13.80 23.15
C ILE A 72 -16.98 -13.96 24.51
N SER A 73 -16.33 -14.70 25.40
CA SER A 73 -16.80 -14.89 26.77
C SER A 73 -15.81 -14.31 27.77
N CYS A 74 -16.31 -13.61 28.79
CA CYS A 74 -15.54 -13.09 29.91
C CYS A 74 -16.36 -13.23 31.19
N ALA A 75 -15.77 -13.79 32.26
CA ALA A 75 -16.42 -13.99 33.55
C ALA A 75 -17.80 -14.70 33.46
N GLY A 76 -17.94 -15.66 32.53
CA GLY A 76 -19.18 -16.40 32.29
C GLY A 76 -20.23 -15.66 31.44
N ILE A 77 -19.99 -14.40 31.09
CA ILE A 77 -20.84 -13.61 30.20
C ILE A 77 -20.35 -13.81 28.76
N ARG A 78 -21.25 -14.21 27.85
CA ARG A 78 -20.94 -14.43 26.44
C ARG A 78 -21.61 -13.34 25.60
N GLU A 79 -20.81 -12.56 24.91
CA GLU A 79 -21.27 -11.43 24.11
C GLU A 79 -20.82 -11.53 22.66
N ARG A 80 -21.55 -10.82 21.81
CA ARG A 80 -21.19 -10.59 20.41
C ARG A 80 -20.68 -9.16 20.27
N VAL A 81 -19.41 -9.02 19.92
CA VAL A 81 -18.74 -7.73 19.81
C VAL A 81 -18.50 -7.41 18.33
N SER A 82 -19.01 -6.27 17.86
CA SER A 82 -18.73 -5.83 16.49
C SER A 82 -17.29 -5.32 16.38
N LEU A 83 -16.53 -5.91 15.47
CA LEU A 83 -15.19 -5.46 15.10
C LEU A 83 -15.18 -4.73 13.75
N ASP A 84 -16.33 -4.67 13.07
CA ASP A 84 -16.54 -3.99 11.79
C ASP A 84 -15.55 -4.44 10.69
N GLY A 85 -14.90 -5.59 10.86
CA GLY A 85 -13.94 -6.13 9.92
C GLY A 85 -14.57 -6.88 8.76
N MET A 86 -13.75 -7.27 7.77
CA MET A 86 -14.23 -7.89 6.52
C MET A 86 -14.00 -9.40 6.41
N ASP A 87 -13.18 -10.01 7.27
CA ASP A 87 -12.75 -11.41 7.17
C ASP A 87 -12.16 -11.77 5.78
N GLN A 88 -11.39 -10.85 5.20
CA GLN A 88 -10.81 -10.98 3.86
C GLN A 88 -9.28 -11.03 3.89
N ALA A 89 -8.69 -11.54 2.81
CA ALA A 89 -7.24 -11.60 2.67
C ALA A 89 -6.63 -10.25 2.30
N VAL A 90 -5.44 -10.00 2.85
CA VAL A 90 -4.62 -8.83 2.54
C VAL A 90 -3.31 -9.29 1.92
N VAL A 91 -2.96 -8.68 0.80
CA VAL A 91 -1.67 -8.88 0.13
C VAL A 91 -0.85 -7.61 0.29
N VAL A 92 0.34 -7.72 0.87
CA VAL A 92 1.28 -6.61 1.06
C VAL A 92 2.52 -6.86 0.21
N CYS A 93 2.85 -5.90 -0.65
CA CYS A 93 4.14 -5.80 -1.32
C CYS A 93 5.01 -4.81 -0.55
N ASP A 94 5.80 -5.33 0.39
CA ASP A 94 6.76 -4.62 1.23
C ASP A 94 8.05 -4.37 0.42
N CYS A 95 8.04 -3.27 -0.32
CA CYS A 95 9.07 -2.89 -1.28
C CYS A 95 10.30 -2.24 -0.64
N ASP A 96 10.17 -1.69 0.56
CA ASP A 96 11.27 -1.06 1.32
C ASP A 96 11.67 -1.85 2.59
N GLY A 97 11.03 -2.98 2.86
CA GLY A 97 11.37 -3.88 3.96
C GLY A 97 10.93 -3.36 5.34
N ARG A 98 10.04 -2.37 5.39
CA ARG A 98 9.63 -1.69 6.63
C ARG A 98 8.34 -2.24 7.22
N TRP A 99 7.65 -3.14 6.54
CA TRP A 99 6.44 -3.76 7.08
C TRP A 99 6.75 -4.60 8.32
N SER A 100 6.08 -4.29 9.43
CA SER A 100 6.29 -4.88 10.74
C SER A 100 5.04 -5.63 11.20
N MET A 101 5.15 -6.95 11.23
CA MET A 101 4.11 -7.82 11.80
C MET A 101 3.82 -7.52 13.27
N ARG A 102 4.86 -7.13 14.03
CA ARG A 102 4.71 -6.71 15.43
C ARG A 102 3.84 -5.46 15.54
N ARG A 103 4.01 -4.50 14.62
CA ARG A 103 3.22 -3.27 14.61
C ARG A 103 1.76 -3.56 14.25
N LEU A 104 1.51 -4.35 13.21
CA LEU A 104 0.15 -4.76 12.85
C LEU A 104 -0.54 -5.48 14.01
N LYS A 105 0.12 -6.46 14.63
CA LYS A 105 -0.40 -7.16 15.81
C LYS A 105 -0.78 -6.20 16.93
N LEU A 106 0.08 -5.23 17.25
CA LEU A 106 -0.20 -4.24 18.30
C LEU A 106 -1.44 -3.39 17.96
N VAL A 107 -1.59 -2.97 16.70
CA VAL A 107 -2.77 -2.23 16.22
C VAL A 107 -4.03 -3.08 16.39
N MET A 108 -4.00 -4.34 15.98
CA MET A 108 -5.11 -5.29 16.15
C MET A 108 -5.47 -5.53 17.62
N GLU A 109 -4.48 -5.78 18.49
CA GLU A 109 -4.70 -5.97 19.93
C GLU A 109 -5.36 -4.73 20.54
N THR A 110 -4.79 -3.55 20.28
CA THR A 110 -5.29 -2.28 20.82
C THR A 110 -6.73 -2.03 20.38
N TYR A 111 -7.04 -2.28 19.11
CA TYR A 111 -8.38 -2.12 18.56
C TYR A 111 -9.36 -3.10 19.21
N ILE A 112 -9.05 -4.40 19.27
CA ILE A 112 -9.93 -5.41 19.88
C ILE A 112 -10.18 -5.06 21.34
N TYR A 113 -9.15 -4.76 22.13
CA TYR A 113 -9.32 -4.37 23.53
C TYR A 113 -10.19 -3.11 23.69
N SER A 114 -10.05 -2.13 22.80
CA SER A 114 -10.92 -0.95 22.81
C SER A 114 -12.38 -1.34 22.58
N ARG A 115 -12.69 -2.25 21.65
CA ARG A 115 -14.06 -2.72 21.39
C ARG A 115 -14.61 -3.61 22.51
N LEU A 116 -13.75 -4.39 23.18
CA LEU A 116 -14.16 -5.17 24.34
C LEU A 116 -14.46 -4.28 25.54
N SER A 117 -13.71 -3.19 25.74
CA SER A 117 -13.93 -2.28 26.86
C SER A 117 -15.29 -1.58 26.85
N THR A 118 -15.90 -1.42 25.66
CA THR A 118 -17.24 -0.84 25.53
C THR A 118 -18.36 -1.82 25.86
N VAL A 119 -18.06 -3.13 25.97
CA VAL A 119 -19.04 -4.19 26.23
C VAL A 119 -18.88 -4.76 27.64
N PHE A 120 -17.65 -4.91 28.13
CA PHE A 120 -17.35 -5.53 29.42
C PHE A 120 -16.91 -4.52 30.50
N ASP A 121 -17.39 -3.27 30.44
CA ASP A 121 -17.12 -2.20 31.42
C ASP A 121 -15.64 -2.07 31.84
N GLY A 122 -14.73 -2.14 30.86
CA GLY A 122 -13.30 -2.04 31.10
C GLY A 122 -12.67 -3.20 31.88
N GLN A 123 -13.40 -4.29 32.14
CA GLN A 123 -12.84 -5.48 32.76
C GLN A 123 -11.78 -6.11 31.87
N ARG A 124 -10.54 -6.11 32.37
CA ARG A 124 -9.44 -6.91 31.79
C ARG A 124 -9.55 -8.32 32.37
N GLY A 125 -10.34 -9.16 31.71
CA GLY A 125 -10.55 -10.54 32.10
C GLY A 125 -9.78 -11.54 31.23
N HIS A 126 -9.87 -12.81 31.62
CA HIS A 126 -9.54 -13.91 30.74
C HIS A 126 -10.66 -14.06 29.70
N PHE A 127 -10.34 -13.77 28.44
CA PHE A 127 -11.27 -13.88 27.33
C PHE A 127 -11.16 -15.26 26.67
N ASP A 128 -12.31 -15.85 26.34
CA ASP A 128 -12.41 -17.08 25.55
C ASP A 128 -13.21 -16.82 24.25
N PRO A 129 -12.61 -16.99 23.06
CA PRO A 129 -11.21 -17.36 22.82
C PRO A 129 -10.23 -16.26 23.24
N PRO A 130 -8.95 -16.60 23.51
CA PRO A 130 -7.94 -15.59 23.79
C PRO A 130 -7.74 -14.70 22.57
N ILE A 131 -7.56 -13.40 22.80
CA ILE A 131 -7.41 -12.39 21.72
C ILE A 131 -6.25 -12.73 20.78
N SER A 132 -5.18 -13.34 21.31
CA SER A 132 -4.05 -13.82 20.51
C SER A 132 -4.47 -14.89 19.49
N ALA A 133 -5.43 -15.76 19.80
CA ALA A 133 -5.94 -16.76 18.86
C ALA A 133 -6.79 -16.12 17.76
N VAL A 134 -7.62 -15.12 18.11
CA VAL A 134 -8.39 -14.34 17.13
C VAL A 134 -7.47 -13.65 16.13
N ILE A 135 -6.43 -12.97 16.64
CA ILE A 135 -5.44 -12.30 15.80
C ILE A 135 -4.65 -13.31 14.96
N THR A 136 -4.22 -14.43 15.55
CA THR A 136 -3.48 -15.46 14.81
C THR A 136 -4.32 -16.00 13.65
N LYS A 137 -5.61 -16.25 13.88
CA LYS A 137 -6.54 -16.67 12.82
C LYS A 137 -6.67 -15.61 11.73
N ALA A 138 -6.87 -14.34 12.09
CA ALA A 138 -6.96 -13.25 11.12
C ALA A 138 -5.65 -13.09 10.30
N LEU A 139 -4.49 -13.22 10.94
CA LEU A 139 -3.18 -13.12 10.27
C LEU A 139 -2.88 -14.29 9.32
N GLN A 140 -3.61 -15.40 9.36
CA GLN A 140 -3.48 -16.47 8.34
C GLN A 140 -3.89 -15.99 6.94
N ASN A 141 -4.71 -14.94 6.86
CA ASN A 141 -5.15 -14.33 5.61
C ASN A 141 -4.23 -13.18 5.14
N LEU A 142 -3.08 -12.96 5.80
CA LEU A 142 -2.12 -11.93 5.42
C LEU A 142 -0.94 -12.55 4.64
N HIS A 143 -0.71 -12.05 3.43
CA HIS A 143 0.40 -12.49 2.57
C HIS A 143 1.34 -11.33 2.30
N ILE A 144 2.63 -11.50 2.62
CA ILE A 144 3.65 -10.47 2.44
C ILE A 144 4.67 -10.92 1.40
N PHE A 145 4.83 -10.13 0.36
CA PHE A 145 5.87 -10.27 -0.65
C PHE A 145 6.88 -9.14 -0.49
N ARG A 146 8.17 -9.44 -0.70
CA ARG A 146 9.28 -8.46 -0.62
C ARG A 146 10.01 -8.35 -1.94
N PRO A 147 9.39 -7.73 -2.97
CA PRO A 147 10.08 -7.49 -4.22
C PRO A 147 11.26 -6.55 -3.99
N ASN A 148 12.34 -6.77 -4.73
CA ASN A 148 13.59 -5.98 -4.60
C ASN A 148 13.85 -5.08 -5.82
N SER A 149 12.91 -5.01 -6.75
CA SER A 149 12.95 -4.17 -7.95
C SER A 149 11.56 -4.02 -8.53
N SER A 150 11.35 -3.02 -9.39
CA SER A 150 10.07 -2.84 -10.09
C SER A 150 9.68 -4.03 -10.96
N LEU A 151 10.65 -4.72 -11.58
CA LEU A 151 10.36 -5.92 -12.38
C LEU A 151 9.95 -7.10 -11.48
N SER A 152 10.61 -7.28 -10.33
CA SER A 152 10.22 -8.27 -9.32
C SER A 152 8.82 -7.99 -8.77
N LEU A 153 8.49 -6.72 -8.52
CA LEU A 153 7.13 -6.30 -8.13
C LEU A 153 6.13 -6.62 -9.23
N ALA A 154 6.40 -6.24 -10.49
CA ALA A 154 5.51 -6.52 -11.61
C ALA A 154 5.26 -8.03 -11.79
N ALA A 155 6.31 -8.86 -11.67
CA ALA A 155 6.19 -10.31 -11.71
C ALA A 155 5.38 -10.89 -10.54
N THR A 156 5.56 -10.34 -9.33
CA THR A 156 4.78 -10.72 -8.15
C THR A 156 3.29 -10.42 -8.37
N LEU A 157 2.96 -9.23 -8.87
CA LEU A 157 1.58 -8.84 -9.16
C LEU A 157 0.98 -9.66 -10.30
N ALA A 158 1.75 -9.97 -11.34
CA ALA A 158 1.29 -10.80 -12.46
C ALA A 158 0.98 -12.25 -12.05
N THR A 159 1.68 -12.79 -11.06
CA THR A 159 1.46 -14.15 -10.55
C THR A 159 0.40 -14.22 -9.44
N LEU A 160 -0.03 -13.07 -8.93
CA LEU A 160 -1.00 -12.99 -7.82
C LEU A 160 -2.32 -13.73 -8.08
N PRO A 161 -2.94 -13.70 -9.28
CA PRO A 161 -4.17 -14.47 -9.53
C PRO A 161 -3.97 -15.98 -9.38
N SER A 162 -2.83 -16.50 -9.87
CA SER A 162 -2.49 -17.92 -9.74
C SER A 162 -2.19 -18.28 -8.28
N HIS A 163 -1.50 -17.40 -7.55
CA HIS A 163 -1.26 -17.57 -6.12
C HIS A 163 -2.58 -17.58 -5.33
N HIS A 164 -3.50 -16.66 -5.62
CA HIS A 164 -4.83 -16.58 -5.02
C HIS A 164 -5.61 -17.87 -5.23
N ALA A 165 -5.69 -18.36 -6.48
CA ALA A 165 -6.40 -19.60 -6.80
C ALA A 165 -5.84 -20.85 -6.10
N THR A 166 -4.57 -20.86 -5.73
CA THR A 166 -3.88 -22.02 -5.12
C THR A 166 -3.84 -21.97 -3.60
N HIS A 167 -3.64 -20.79 -3.01
CA HIS A 167 -3.42 -20.64 -1.57
C HIS A 167 -4.59 -20.00 -0.83
N LEU A 168 -5.51 -19.35 -1.55
CA LEU A 168 -6.67 -18.65 -1.00
C LEU A 168 -7.98 -19.01 -1.75
N PRO A 169 -8.27 -20.30 -2.01
CA PRO A 169 -9.41 -20.69 -2.85
C PRO A 169 -10.77 -20.28 -2.25
N ASP A 170 -10.86 -20.21 -0.92
CA ASP A 170 -12.10 -19.95 -0.18
C ASP A 170 -12.18 -18.50 0.36
N THR A 171 -11.15 -17.69 0.14
CA THR A 171 -11.04 -16.33 0.71
C THR A 171 -10.89 -15.29 -0.40
N GLU A 172 -11.66 -14.21 -0.35
CA GLU A 172 -11.48 -13.08 -1.26
C GLU A 172 -10.29 -12.21 -0.83
N ILE A 173 -9.53 -11.67 -1.79
CA ILE A 173 -8.54 -10.63 -1.52
C ILE A 173 -9.27 -9.30 -1.38
N GLY A 174 -9.37 -8.82 -0.14
CA GLY A 174 -9.96 -7.54 0.20
C GLY A 174 -9.01 -6.37 -0.04
N ALA A 175 -7.69 -6.55 0.06
CA ALA A 175 -6.78 -5.44 -0.19
C ALA A 175 -5.46 -5.89 -0.79
N LEU A 176 -4.99 -5.10 -1.77
CA LEU A 176 -3.59 -5.10 -2.21
C LEU A 176 -2.92 -3.83 -1.70
N MET A 177 -1.84 -3.96 -0.96
CA MET A 177 -1.07 -2.84 -0.42
C MET A 177 0.34 -2.85 -1.00
N ILE A 178 0.81 -1.74 -1.54
CA ILE A 178 2.18 -1.58 -2.05
C ILE A 178 2.87 -0.48 -1.25
N ASP A 179 3.82 -0.87 -0.39
CA ASP A 179 4.53 0.03 0.53
C ASP A 179 6.05 -0.09 0.34
N SER A 180 6.77 0.85 -0.27
CA SER A 180 6.27 1.98 -1.07
C SER A 180 6.57 1.78 -2.55
N LEU A 181 5.67 2.23 -3.42
CA LEU A 181 5.85 2.16 -4.88
C LEU A 181 7.09 2.94 -5.33
N SER A 182 7.43 4.02 -4.61
CA SER A 182 8.61 4.86 -4.82
C SER A 182 9.94 4.20 -4.42
N ALA A 183 9.94 3.04 -3.76
CA ALA A 183 11.16 2.38 -3.26
C ALA A 183 12.20 2.12 -4.36
N PHE A 184 11.75 1.91 -5.60
CA PHE A 184 12.62 1.59 -6.73
C PHE A 184 12.94 2.79 -7.63
N TYR A 185 12.44 4.00 -7.30
CA TYR A 185 12.59 5.17 -8.16
C TYR A 185 14.05 5.51 -8.45
N TRP A 186 14.86 5.77 -7.42
CA TRP A 186 16.27 6.13 -7.58
C TRP A 186 17.10 5.01 -8.22
N PRO A 187 16.98 3.74 -7.79
CA PRO A 187 17.65 2.64 -8.49
C PRO A 187 17.29 2.53 -9.97
N ASN A 188 16.04 2.74 -10.33
CA ASN A 188 15.61 2.70 -11.73
C ASN A 188 16.18 3.88 -12.53
N LYS A 189 16.15 5.09 -11.96
CA LYS A 189 16.70 6.29 -12.58
C LYS A 189 18.19 6.14 -12.85
N TRP A 190 18.95 5.69 -11.85
CA TRP A 190 20.38 5.41 -11.98
C TRP A 190 20.67 4.43 -13.13
N ARG A 191 19.96 3.30 -13.19
CA ARG A 191 20.13 2.30 -14.26
C ARG A 191 19.80 2.85 -15.65
N ALA A 192 18.79 3.71 -15.74
CA ALA A 192 18.41 4.35 -16.99
C ALA A 192 19.51 5.31 -17.48
N GLU A 193 20.09 6.11 -16.57
CA GLU A 193 21.19 7.02 -16.86
C GLU A 193 22.46 6.28 -17.27
N GLU A 194 22.83 5.21 -16.56
CA GLU A 194 23.97 4.35 -16.89
C GLU A 194 23.80 3.73 -18.29
N SER A 195 22.62 3.20 -18.59
CA SER A 195 22.30 2.64 -19.91
C SER A 195 22.34 3.70 -21.02
N ALA A 196 21.90 4.93 -20.73
CA ALA A 196 21.94 6.03 -21.69
C ALA A 196 23.38 6.49 -21.97
N ALA A 197 24.22 6.57 -20.93
CA ALA A 197 25.64 6.89 -21.06
C ALA A 197 26.38 5.85 -21.92
N ASP A 198 26.10 4.57 -21.72
CA ASP A 198 26.69 3.49 -22.52
C ASP A 198 26.21 3.49 -23.97
N ARG A 199 24.93 3.75 -24.24
CA ARG A 199 24.42 3.93 -25.62
C ARG A 199 25.11 5.10 -26.32
N LYS A 200 25.28 6.24 -25.63
CA LYS A 200 25.99 7.41 -26.16
C LYS A 200 27.45 7.08 -26.50
N ARG A 201 28.13 6.29 -25.67
CA ARG A 201 29.50 5.81 -25.94
C ARG A 201 29.58 4.89 -27.15
N ARG A 202 28.55 4.08 -27.39
CA ARG A 202 28.48 3.15 -28.53
C ARG A 202 28.00 3.81 -29.83
N GLY A 203 27.65 5.10 -29.80
CA GLY A 203 27.16 5.83 -30.97
C GLY A 203 25.76 5.37 -31.44
N ASP A 204 25.00 4.72 -30.56
CA ASP A 204 23.67 4.22 -30.90
C ASP A 204 22.65 5.38 -30.92
N THR A 205 21.91 5.52 -32.02
CA THR A 205 20.93 6.60 -32.25
C THR A 205 19.48 6.12 -32.15
N LEU A 206 19.27 4.84 -31.83
CA LEU A 206 17.93 4.30 -31.55
C LEU A 206 17.29 5.08 -30.39
N GLY A 207 16.02 5.49 -30.60
CA GLY A 207 15.23 6.24 -29.63
C GLY A 207 15.09 5.52 -28.28
N PRO A 208 14.55 6.21 -27.26
CA PRO A 208 14.41 5.63 -25.93
C PRO A 208 13.66 4.30 -25.99
N ASP A 209 14.27 3.24 -25.43
CA ASP A 209 13.65 1.92 -25.37
C ASP A 209 12.29 2.04 -24.67
N PRO A 210 11.16 1.67 -25.31
CA PRO A 210 9.86 1.73 -24.68
C PRO A 210 9.84 0.89 -23.38
N HIS A 211 10.65 -0.16 -23.27
CA HIS A 211 10.84 -1.02 -22.09
C HIS A 211 11.72 -0.42 -20.99
N ALA A 212 12.26 0.78 -21.19
CA ALA A 212 13.15 1.43 -20.24
C ALA A 212 12.50 1.89 -18.94
N ASN A 213 11.16 1.93 -18.85
CA ASN A 213 10.47 2.28 -17.61
C ASN A 213 9.86 1.05 -16.92
N PRO A 214 10.55 0.41 -15.96
CA PRO A 214 10.03 -0.73 -15.20
C PRO A 214 8.69 -0.47 -14.50
N LEU A 215 8.38 0.79 -14.15
CA LEU A 215 7.13 1.13 -13.46
C LEU A 215 5.91 0.85 -14.34
N ARG A 216 6.03 0.96 -15.66
CA ARG A 216 4.93 0.68 -16.58
C ARG A 216 4.42 -0.77 -16.45
N HIS A 217 5.32 -1.72 -16.16
CA HIS A 217 4.98 -3.12 -15.97
C HIS A 217 4.22 -3.32 -14.65
N VAL A 218 4.58 -2.58 -13.61
CA VAL A 218 3.86 -2.57 -12.34
C VAL A 218 2.46 -2.01 -12.53
N LEU A 219 2.32 -0.85 -13.19
CA LEU A 219 1.02 -0.23 -13.45
C LEU A 219 0.12 -1.11 -14.33
N ALA A 220 0.68 -1.74 -15.36
CA ALA A 220 -0.05 -2.70 -16.18
C ALA A 220 -0.54 -3.91 -15.37
N ALA A 221 0.29 -4.44 -14.46
CA ALA A 221 -0.11 -5.54 -13.58
C ALA A 221 -1.21 -5.11 -12.58
N ILE A 222 -1.11 -3.92 -11.99
CA ILE A 222 -2.17 -3.36 -11.14
C ILE A 222 -3.47 -3.23 -11.94
N GLN A 223 -3.42 -2.66 -13.15
CA GLN A 223 -4.60 -2.52 -14.01
C GLN A 223 -5.24 -3.88 -14.33
N HIS A 224 -4.43 -4.90 -14.60
CA HIS A 224 -4.93 -6.24 -14.81
C HIS A 224 -5.62 -6.81 -13.56
N LEU A 225 -5.03 -6.65 -12.37
CA LEU A 225 -5.63 -7.10 -11.10
C LEU A 225 -6.94 -6.37 -10.77
N ARG A 226 -7.02 -5.07 -11.06
CA ARG A 226 -8.25 -4.28 -10.91
C ARG A 226 -9.38 -4.85 -11.76
N VAL A 227 -9.10 -5.15 -13.02
CA VAL A 227 -10.12 -5.67 -13.96
C VAL A 227 -10.50 -7.11 -13.65
N THR A 228 -9.52 -7.95 -13.29
CA THR A 228 -9.75 -9.40 -13.13
C THR A 228 -10.27 -9.78 -11.75
N LEU A 229 -9.74 -9.18 -10.69
CA LEU A 229 -10.07 -9.53 -9.31
C LEU A 229 -10.93 -8.46 -8.62
N GLY A 230 -10.99 -7.24 -9.17
CA GLY A 230 -11.73 -6.14 -8.54
C GLY A 230 -11.14 -5.72 -7.19
N ILE A 231 -9.85 -5.96 -6.96
CA ILE A 231 -9.17 -5.69 -5.69
C ILE A 231 -8.98 -4.19 -5.51
N VAL A 232 -9.30 -3.67 -4.33
CA VAL A 232 -8.90 -2.30 -3.95
C VAL A 232 -7.42 -2.27 -3.64
N THR A 233 -6.72 -1.36 -4.29
CA THR A 233 -5.28 -1.24 -4.23
C THR A 233 -4.88 0.04 -3.50
N TYR A 234 -4.11 -0.10 -2.44
CA TYR A 234 -3.52 1.01 -1.69
C TYR A 234 -2.04 1.12 -2.05
N LEU A 235 -1.62 2.30 -2.51
CA LEU A 235 -0.25 2.60 -2.89
C LEU A 235 0.29 3.66 -1.93
N THR A 236 1.52 3.50 -1.46
CA THR A 236 2.23 4.60 -0.80
C THR A 236 3.36 5.09 -1.70
N THR A 237 3.56 6.40 -1.72
CA THR A 237 4.70 7.01 -2.39
C THR A 237 5.27 8.13 -1.52
N TRP A 238 6.53 8.41 -1.74
CA TRP A 238 7.14 9.64 -1.28
C TRP A 238 6.67 10.73 -2.23
N GLY A 239 5.93 11.72 -1.70
CA GLY A 239 5.54 12.88 -2.50
C GLY A 239 6.81 13.62 -2.92
N LEU A 240 7.26 13.40 -4.15
CA LEU A 240 8.40 14.11 -4.77
C LEU A 240 7.98 15.48 -5.32
N THR A 241 6.78 15.94 -4.98
CA THR A 241 6.32 17.28 -5.29
C THR A 241 7.13 18.27 -4.46
N LEU A 242 7.79 19.22 -5.14
CA LEU A 242 8.32 20.43 -4.52
C LEU A 242 7.17 21.03 -3.70
N LEU A 243 7.37 21.20 -2.39
CA LEU A 243 6.47 22.00 -1.58
C LEU A 243 6.46 23.38 -2.22
N GLU A 244 5.34 23.76 -2.84
CA GLU A 244 5.18 25.11 -3.40
C GLU A 244 5.39 26.12 -2.28
N ASP A 245 6.27 27.08 -2.52
CA ASP A 245 6.48 28.22 -1.64
C ASP A 245 5.14 28.98 -1.55
N PRO A 246 4.53 29.13 -0.35
CA PRO A 246 3.25 29.80 -0.19
C PRO A 246 3.26 31.29 -0.58
N SER A 247 4.42 31.83 -0.96
CA SER A 247 4.57 33.20 -1.48
C SER A 247 4.52 33.33 -3.01
N ALA A 248 4.43 32.22 -3.77
CA ALA A 248 4.37 32.26 -5.23
C ALA A 248 2.93 32.49 -5.75
N PRO A 249 2.72 33.37 -6.75
CA PRO A 249 1.40 33.55 -7.37
C PRO A 249 0.97 32.26 -8.08
N THR A 250 -0.25 31.83 -7.76
CA THR A 250 -0.86 30.55 -8.16
C THR A 250 -0.81 30.33 -9.67
N PRO A 251 -0.18 29.26 -10.19
CA PRO A 251 -0.47 28.79 -11.52
C PRO A 251 -1.65 27.81 -11.49
N VAL A 252 -2.58 28.04 -12.42
CA VAL A 252 -3.73 27.20 -12.76
C VAL A 252 -3.30 25.72 -12.92
N PRO A 253 -4.09 24.72 -12.48
CA PRO A 253 -3.67 23.33 -12.58
C PRO A 253 -3.59 22.89 -14.04
N ALA A 254 -2.37 22.83 -14.56
CA ALA A 254 -2.08 22.12 -15.79
C ALA A 254 -2.04 20.62 -15.47
N ASN A 255 -2.89 19.88 -16.16
CA ASN A 255 -2.93 18.42 -16.31
C ASN A 255 -1.70 17.68 -15.78
N THR A 256 -1.94 16.68 -14.93
CA THR A 256 -0.97 15.74 -14.38
C THR A 256 -0.30 14.89 -15.47
N SER A 257 0.57 15.50 -16.27
CA SER A 257 1.61 14.81 -16.99
C SER A 257 2.85 14.81 -16.09
N MET A 258 3.32 13.62 -15.72
CA MET A 258 4.69 13.44 -15.23
C MET A 258 5.65 14.06 -16.25
N ASN A 259 6.06 15.31 -16.04
CA ASN A 259 7.21 15.89 -16.73
C ASN A 259 8.44 15.21 -16.13
N THR A 260 9.05 14.36 -16.94
CA THR A 260 10.25 13.58 -16.62
C THR A 260 11.56 14.32 -16.85
N ASP A 261 11.50 15.57 -17.30
CA ASP A 261 12.68 16.36 -17.61
C ASP A 261 12.82 17.55 -16.66
N GLU A 262 14.06 17.80 -16.26
CA GLU A 262 14.51 18.90 -15.38
C GLU A 262 14.42 18.65 -13.88
N MET A 263 15.27 17.73 -13.43
CA MET A 263 15.95 17.92 -12.14
C MET A 263 17.44 17.75 -12.37
N GLN A 264 18.09 18.86 -12.74
CA GLN A 264 19.55 18.97 -12.77
C GLN A 264 20.00 18.86 -11.31
N VAL A 265 20.48 17.68 -10.91
CA VAL A 265 21.18 17.52 -9.64
C VAL A 265 22.53 18.22 -9.85
N ASP A 266 22.78 19.29 -9.10
CA ASP A 266 24.11 19.89 -9.06
C ASP A 266 25.14 18.79 -8.80
N PRO A 267 26.22 18.70 -9.60
CA PRO A 267 27.21 17.65 -9.42
C PRO A 267 27.75 17.72 -7.99
N TYR A 268 27.84 16.54 -7.35
CA TYR A 268 28.52 16.40 -6.06
C TYR A 268 29.84 17.16 -6.08
N PRO A 269 30.17 17.96 -5.05
CA PRO A 269 31.44 18.66 -5.00
C PRO A 269 32.57 17.62 -5.08
N VAL A 270 33.45 17.82 -6.07
CA VAL A 270 34.63 16.97 -6.26
C VAL A 270 35.48 17.05 -4.99
N PRO A 271 35.94 15.92 -4.43
CA PRO A 271 36.85 15.95 -3.28
C PRO A 271 38.08 16.77 -3.63
N THR A 272 38.38 17.78 -2.82
CA THR A 272 39.59 18.58 -2.96
C THR A 272 40.81 17.66 -2.84
N PRO A 273 41.84 17.79 -3.71
CA PRO A 273 43.05 17.01 -3.57
C PRO A 273 43.69 17.30 -2.21
N ILE A 274 43.94 16.24 -1.44
CA ILE A 274 44.70 16.32 -0.19
C ILE A 274 46.12 16.73 -0.58
N GLN A 275 46.51 17.97 -0.28
CA GLN A 275 47.91 18.37 -0.33
C GLN A 275 48.64 17.55 0.75
N GLY A 276 49.47 16.60 0.31
CA GLY A 276 50.37 15.87 1.21
C GLY A 276 51.30 16.85 1.94
N PRO A 277 51.76 16.50 3.16
CA PRO A 277 52.63 17.38 3.92
C PRO A 277 53.97 17.57 3.19
N PRO A 278 54.62 18.74 3.33
CA PRO A 278 55.94 18.96 2.75
C PRO A 278 56.94 18.01 3.41
N TYR A 279 57.62 17.21 2.60
CA TYR A 279 58.78 16.43 3.01
C TYR A 279 59.93 17.39 3.37
N PHE A 280 60.55 17.17 4.53
CA PHE A 280 61.87 17.69 4.88
C PHE A 280 62.96 16.98 4.07
#